data_AF-A0A957P1I4-F1
#
_entry.id   AF-A0A957P1I4-F1
#
_cell.length_a   1.000
_cell.length_b   1.000
_cell.length_c   1.000
_cell.angle_alpha   90.00
_cell.angle_beta   90.00
_cell.angle_gamma   90.00
#
_symmetry.space_group_name_H-M   'P 1'
#
loop_
_entity.id
_entity.type
_entity.pdbx_description
1 polymer ?
#
loop_
_entity_poly.entity_id
_entity_poly.type
_entity_poly.pdbx_seq_one_letter_code
_entity_poly.pdbx_strand_id
1 'polypeptide(L)' 'IADEKTAKLIDAHFDLRPGAIIRDLDLRRPIYRQTAAYGHFGRDDVDLPWENTNRAEALAADAGL' A
#
# COMPACT_ATOMS: atom_id res chain seq x y z
N ILE A 1 -4.65 2.19 -18.68
CA ILE A 1 -5.82 1.28 -18.75
C ILE A 1 -7.07 2.03 -18.27
N ALA A 2 -8.29 1.54 -18.53
CA ALA A 2 -9.52 2.18 -18.06
C ALA A 2 -9.72 2.03 -16.54
N ASP A 3 -10.36 2.99 -15.89
CA ASP A 3 -10.57 3.01 -14.42
C ASP A 3 -11.28 1.75 -13.90
N GLU A 4 -12.24 1.23 -14.65
CA GLU A 4 -12.94 -0.03 -14.33
C GLU A 4 -11.97 -1.22 -14.27
N LYS A 5 -10.96 -1.25 -15.15
CA LYS A 5 -9.91 -2.28 -15.13
C LYS A 5 -8.98 -2.06 -13.94
N THR A 6 -8.65 -0.81 -13.62
CA THR A 6 -7.86 -0.46 -12.43
C THR A 6 -8.56 -0.93 -11.15
N ALA A 7 -9.86 -0.65 -10.98
CA ALA A 7 -10.63 -1.06 -9.81
C ALA A 7 -10.62 -2.58 -9.62
N LYS A 8 -10.79 -3.35 -10.70
CA LYS A 8 -10.71 -4.83 -10.65
C LYS A 8 -9.34 -5.34 -10.22
N LEU A 9 -8.26 -4.68 -10.65
CA LEU A 9 -6.91 -5.01 -10.17
C LEU A 9 -6.77 -4.68 -8.68
N ILE A 10 -7.30 -3.54 -8.21
CA ILE A 10 -7.29 -3.22 -6.79
C ILE A 10 -8.00 -4.31 -5.98
N ASP A 11 -9.21 -4.73 -6.37
CA ASP A 11 -9.95 -5.78 -5.67
C ASP A 11 -9.23 -7.15 -5.69
N ALA A 12 -8.48 -7.44 -6.76
CA ALA A 12 -7.72 -8.69 -6.88
C ALA A 12 -6.45 -8.73 -6.03
N HIS A 13 -5.77 -7.58 -5.85
CA HIS A 13 -4.46 -7.51 -5.19
C HIS A 13 -4.51 -6.96 -3.75
N PHE A 14 -5.59 -6.30 -3.36
CA PHE A 14 -5.71 -5.63 -2.06
C PHE A 14 -6.98 -6.08 -1.33
N ASP A 15 -6.82 -6.68 -0.16
CA ASP A 15 -7.93 -6.91 0.77
C ASP A 15 -8.18 -5.64 1.60
N LEU A 16 -9.12 -4.82 1.13
CA LEU A 16 -9.44 -3.50 1.72
C LEU A 16 -10.29 -3.56 3.01
N ARG A 17 -10.55 -4.76 3.56
CA ARG A 17 -11.24 -4.88 4.85
C ARG A 17 -10.35 -4.33 5.98
N PRO A 18 -10.89 -3.65 7.01
CA PRO A 18 -10.07 -3.02 8.05
C PRO A 18 -9.07 -3.96 8.73
N GLY A 19 -9.48 -5.20 9.05
CA GLY A 19 -8.60 -6.20 9.66
C GLY A 19 -7.47 -6.68 8.73
N ALA A 20 -7.73 -6.71 7.42
CA ALA A 20 -6.73 -7.09 6.42
C ALA A 20 -5.73 -5.97 6.16
N ILE A 21 -6.17 -4.70 6.11
CA ILE A 21 -5.27 -3.54 6.05
C ILE A 21 -4.29 -3.55 7.23
N ILE A 22 -4.80 -3.77 8.45
CA ILE A 22 -3.96 -3.86 9.66
C ILE A 22 -2.93 -4.99 9.55
N ARG A 23 -3.34 -6.16 9.03
CA ARG A 23 -2.49 -7.33 8.87
C ARG A 23 -1.41 -7.12 7.80
N ASP A 24 -1.82 -6.72 6.60
CA ASP A 24 -0.95 -6.62 5.43
C ASP A 24 0.10 -5.51 5.58
N LEU A 25 -0.25 -4.42 6.27
CA LEU A 25 0.67 -3.33 6.58
C LEU A 25 1.32 -3.48 7.97
N ASP A 26 1.06 -4.56 8.70
CA ASP A 26 1.60 -4.82 10.05
C ASP A 26 1.51 -3.59 10.99
N LEU A 27 0.31 -3.05 11.12
CA LEU A 27 0.05 -1.74 11.75
C LEU A 27 0.02 -1.77 13.28
N ARG A 28 -0.02 -2.95 13.91
CA ARG A 28 -0.08 -3.07 15.39
C ARG A 28 1.31 -3.02 16.03
N ARG A 29 2.08 -1.99 15.69
CA ARG A 29 3.45 -1.74 16.15
C ARG A 29 3.64 -0.27 16.49
N PRO A 30 4.64 0.09 17.32
CA PRO A 30 4.88 1.47 17.73
C PRO A 30 5.62 2.29 16.65
N ILE A 31 5.03 2.43 15.46
CA ILE A 31 5.66 3.07 14.27
C ILE A 31 5.16 4.50 13.99
N TYR A 32 4.22 5.03 14.78
CA TYR A 32 3.50 6.27 14.45
C TYR A 32 4.18 7.56 14.93
N ARG A 33 5.12 7.49 15.88
CA ARG A 33 5.77 8.71 16.42
C ARG A 33 6.57 9.46 15.35
N GLN A 34 7.22 8.72 14.45
CA GLN A 34 8.07 9.30 13.41
C GLN A 34 7.27 10.08 12.36
N THR A 35 5.99 9.76 12.15
CA THR A 35 5.11 10.44 11.17
C THR A 35 4.40 11.67 11.77
N ALA A 36 4.52 11.93 13.08
CA ALA A 36 3.85 13.04 13.75
C ALA A 36 4.39 14.43 13.36
N ALA A 37 5.54 14.47 12.67
CA ALA A 37 6.12 15.64 12.06
C ALA A 37 6.64 15.29 10.67
N TYR A 38 6.73 16.29 9.79
CA TYR A 38 7.25 16.16 8.43
C TYR A 38 6.44 15.24 7.50
N GLY A 39 5.22 14.86 7.89
CA GLY A 39 4.26 14.15 7.03
C GLY A 39 4.26 12.62 7.21
N HIS A 40 3.18 12.01 6.72
CA HIS A 40 2.95 10.56 6.77
C HIS A 40 3.39 9.82 5.50
N PHE A 41 3.57 10.52 4.39
CA PHE A 41 3.79 9.94 3.07
C PHE A 41 5.02 10.50 2.37
N GLY A 42 5.59 9.72 1.44
CA GLY A 42 6.71 10.14 0.59
C GLY A 42 8.01 10.38 1.35
N ARG A 43 8.19 9.65 2.45
CA ARG A 43 9.34 9.77 3.33
C ARG A 43 10.25 8.56 3.19
N ASP A 44 11.37 8.77 2.50
CA ASP A 44 12.39 7.72 2.30
C ASP A 44 13.33 7.58 3.51
N ASP A 45 13.22 8.47 4.51
CA ASP A 45 14.05 8.50 5.71
C ASP A 45 13.51 7.63 6.86
N VAL A 46 12.32 7.05 6.69
CA VAL A 46 11.67 6.16 7.66
C VAL A 46 11.07 4.94 6.97
N ASP A 47 11.19 3.77 7.59
CA ASP A 47 10.61 2.54 7.05
C ASP A 47 9.13 2.46 7.43
N LEU A 48 8.26 2.79 6.48
CA LEU A 48 6.81 2.79 6.64
C LEU A 48 6.18 1.78 5.66
N PRO A 49 5.34 0.86 6.14
CA PRO A 49 4.87 -0.26 5.34
C PRO A 49 4.02 0.15 4.14
N TRP A 50 3.36 1.30 4.19
CA TRP A 50 2.53 1.83 3.11
C TRP A 50 3.31 2.56 2.00
N GLU A 51 4.59 2.86 2.21
CA GLU A 51 5.47 3.41 1.16
C GLU A 51 6.06 2.30 0.26
N ASN A 52 5.94 1.03 0.67
CA ASN A 52 6.48 -0.09 -0.09
C ASN A 52 5.74 -0.30 -1.42
N THR A 53 6.50 -0.38 -2.51
CA THR A 53 5.99 -0.61 -3.88
C THR A 53 6.05 -2.08 -4.32
N ASN A 54 6.10 -3.01 -3.37
CA ASN A 54 6.27 -4.45 -3.61
C ASN A 54 5.18 -5.10 -4.48
N ARG A 55 4.01 -4.45 -4.66
CA ARG A 55 2.93 -4.92 -5.55
C ARG A 55 2.99 -4.34 -6.97
N ALA A 56 3.93 -3.43 -7.26
CA ALA A 56 3.99 -2.73 -8.54
C ALA A 56 4.22 -3.66 -9.73
N GLU A 57 5.16 -4.61 -9.62
CA GLU A 57 5.44 -5.58 -10.70
C GLU A 57 4.24 -6.48 -11.00
N ALA A 58 3.59 -7.00 -9.95
CA ALA A 58 2.39 -7.83 -10.11
C ALA A 58 1.25 -7.06 -10.78
N LEU A 59 1.02 -5.81 -10.37
CA LEU A 59 0.01 -4.94 -10.98
C LEU A 59 0.33 -4.63 -12.44
N ALA A 60 1.60 -4.38 -12.79
CA ALA A 60 2.02 -4.13 -14.17
C ALA A 60 1.78 -5.36 -15.06
N ALA A 61 2.20 -6.54 -14.59
CA ALA A 61 2.00 -7.80 -15.29
C ALA A 61 0.52 -8.09 -15.57
N ASP A 62 -0.35 -7.97 -14.55
CA ASP A 62 -1.80 -8.23 -14.69
C ASP A 62 -2.52 -7.12 -15.48
N ALA A 63 -1.95 -5.90 -15.50
CA ALA A 63 -2.39 -4.83 -16.40
C ALA A 63 -1.99 -5.08 -17.86
N GLY A 64 -0.97 -5.91 -18.12
CA GLY A 64 -0.36 -6.14 -19.43
C GLY A 64 0.59 -5.02 -19.85
N LEU A 65 1.36 -4.47 -18.89
CA LEU A 65 2.34 -3.40 -19.06
C LEU A 65 3.77 -3.91 -18.92
#